data_AF-A0A2X4VKI7-F1
#
_entry.id   AF-A0A2X4VKI7-F1
#
_cell.length_a   1.000
_cell.length_b   1.000
_cell.length_c   1.000
_cell.angle_alpha   90.00
_cell.angle_beta   90.00
_cell.angle_gamma   90.00
#
_symmetry.space_group_name_H-M   'P 1'
#
loop_
_entity.id
_entity.type
_entity.pdbx_description
1 polymer ?
#
loop_
_entity_poly.entity_id
_entity_poly.type
_entity_poly.pdbx_seq_one_letter_code
_entity_poly.pdbx_strand_id
1 'polypeptide(L)'
;MDSVTRRLSAALLCIFFSSTAGASLLSPADRDSIQQQQRGLLEQNQQQRQELQRSLTPTLPAPAESNASSGGPCFTITTLRLEGADHLPAGARQELTQAYLQRCLNLGQIQTLVQKISDWYISRGYITSRAFLTEQDLSRGELRLLVLEGKLEKILLEQRDDRMLKMAFPGLQGNLLNLRDIEQGMEQINRLRQQPVQIEILPGSKPGYSVVNLSAKPEFPLMLGLGFDNSGQKSTGTGQINGSLTGNNLLGVADQWFVSGARSSDFAKDHNARRCAGRRQPALWLLAAGL
;
A
#
# COMPACT_ATOMS: atom_id res chain seq x y z
N MET A 1 55.35 -37.54 -0.67
CA MET A 1 56.17 -37.02 -1.77
C MET A 1 55.34 -36.92 -3.03
N ASP A 2 54.83 -35.77 -3.44
CA ASP A 2 54.11 -34.73 -2.73
C ASP A 2 53.47 -33.88 -3.84
N SER A 3 52.22 -33.48 -3.59
CA SER A 3 51.63 -32.20 -4.01
C SER A 3 51.68 -31.76 -5.49
N VAL A 4 50.77 -32.22 -6.36
CA VAL A 4 50.24 -31.36 -7.46
C VAL A 4 48.82 -31.77 -7.93
N THR A 5 47.89 -32.13 -7.04
CA THR A 5 46.48 -32.37 -7.43
C THR A 5 45.53 -31.76 -6.41
N ARG A 6 45.52 -30.43 -6.33
CA ARG A 6 44.49 -29.71 -5.56
C ARG A 6 44.30 -28.26 -6.01
N ARG A 7 43.94 -28.08 -7.29
CA ARG A 7 43.36 -26.84 -7.82
C ARG A 7 42.21 -27.25 -8.72
N LEU A 8 40.98 -27.34 -8.18
CA LEU A 8 39.68 -27.30 -8.91
C LEU A 8 38.47 -27.67 -8.02
N SER A 9 38.45 -27.30 -6.73
CA SER A 9 37.30 -27.60 -5.86
C SER A 9 37.02 -26.47 -4.88
N ALA A 10 36.68 -25.30 -5.40
CA ALA A 10 36.21 -24.16 -4.60
C ALA A 10 35.05 -23.41 -5.30
N ALA A 11 34.22 -24.14 -6.03
CA ALA A 11 32.90 -23.71 -6.46
C ALA A 11 31.90 -24.79 -6.03
N LEU A 12 30.78 -24.39 -5.43
CA LEU A 12 29.74 -25.22 -4.81
C LEU A 12 30.07 -25.86 -3.45
N LEU A 13 30.05 -25.08 -2.37
CA LEU A 13 29.46 -25.53 -1.09
C LEU A 13 29.23 -24.37 -0.10
N CYS A 14 28.29 -23.46 -0.40
CA CYS A 14 27.78 -22.49 0.60
C CYS A 14 26.27 -22.28 0.44
N ILE A 15 25.51 -23.36 0.24
CA ILE A 15 24.05 -23.37 0.38
C ILE A 15 23.79 -24.30 1.58
N PHE A 16 23.06 -23.79 2.58
CA PHE A 16 22.81 -24.34 3.92
C PHE A 16 23.89 -24.09 4.99
N PHE A 17 23.99 -22.84 5.45
CA PHE A 17 24.35 -22.56 6.84
C PHE A 17 23.14 -21.92 7.54
N SER A 18 22.25 -22.76 8.06
CA SER A 18 21.37 -22.39 9.16
C SER A 18 22.25 -22.15 10.38
N SER A 19 22.77 -20.93 10.50
CA SER A 19 23.54 -20.54 11.68
C SER A 19 22.54 -20.42 12.82
N THR A 20 22.63 -21.34 13.78
CA THR A 20 22.10 -21.12 15.13
C THR A 20 22.72 -19.84 15.64
N ALA A 21 21.97 -18.74 15.55
CA ALA A 21 22.36 -17.49 16.18
C ALA A 21 22.48 -17.79 17.67
N GLY A 22 23.72 -17.78 18.19
CA GLY A 22 23.94 -17.57 19.60
C GLY A 22 23.39 -16.20 19.94
N ALA A 23 22.11 -16.14 20.29
CA ALA A 23 21.53 -14.96 20.90
C ALA A 23 22.30 -14.78 22.21
N SER A 24 23.23 -13.82 22.25
CA SER A 24 23.76 -13.33 23.52
C SER A 24 22.56 -13.04 24.41
N LEU A 25 22.43 -13.76 25.52
CA LEU A 25 21.40 -13.50 26.51
C LEU A 25 21.61 -12.06 26.97
N LEU A 26 20.75 -11.15 26.48
CA LEU A 26 20.65 -9.78 26.99
C LEU A 26 20.61 -9.87 28.51
N SER A 27 21.48 -9.12 29.19
CA SER A 27 21.42 -9.03 30.65
C SER A 27 20.03 -8.52 31.04
N PRO A 28 19.49 -8.88 32.22
CA PRO A 28 18.19 -8.37 32.67
C PRO A 28 18.07 -6.83 32.57
N ALA A 29 19.16 -6.09 32.84
CA ALA A 29 19.21 -4.63 32.71
C ALA A 29 19.14 -4.14 31.25
N ASP A 30 19.75 -4.86 30.30
CA ASP A 30 19.62 -4.54 28.87
C ASP A 30 18.20 -4.80 28.35
N ARG A 31 17.52 -5.81 28.91
CA ARG A 31 16.11 -6.09 28.57
C ARG A 31 15.18 -4.98 29.07
N ASP A 32 15.37 -4.53 30.30
CA ASP A 32 14.53 -3.48 30.90
C ASP A 32 14.70 -2.13 30.18
N SER A 33 15.94 -1.76 29.83
CA SER A 33 16.20 -0.52 29.08
C SER A 33 15.63 -0.55 27.66
N ILE A 34 15.79 -1.66 26.93
CA ILE A 34 15.17 -1.85 25.60
C ILE A 34 13.64 -1.80 25.70
N GLN A 35 13.06 -2.43 26.73
CA GLN A 35 11.62 -2.48 26.93
C GLN A 35 11.05 -1.10 27.29
N GLN A 36 11.75 -0.30 28.10
CA GLN A 36 11.38 1.09 28.39
C GLN A 36 11.46 1.96 27.13
N GLN A 37 12.52 1.82 26.33
CA GLN A 37 12.68 2.59 25.10
C GLN A 37 11.60 2.24 24.06
N GLN A 38 11.23 0.96 23.94
CA GLN A 38 10.13 0.53 23.08
C GLN A 38 8.78 1.09 23.53
N ARG A 39 8.50 1.13 24.84
CA ARG A 39 7.26 1.73 25.37
C ARG A 39 7.18 3.23 25.05
N GLY A 40 8.26 3.98 25.27
CA GLY A 40 8.29 5.40 24.95
C GLY A 40 8.06 5.68 23.46
N LEU A 41 8.64 4.87 22.57
CA LEU A 41 8.44 5.01 21.12
C LEU A 41 6.98 4.74 20.71
N LEU A 42 6.34 3.74 21.32
CA LEU A 42 4.93 3.40 21.08
C LEU A 42 3.99 4.51 21.56
N GLU A 43 4.24 5.06 22.75
CA GLU A 43 3.48 6.19 23.29
C GLU A 43 3.59 7.43 22.40
N GLN A 44 4.81 7.76 21.95
CA GLN A 44 5.03 8.89 21.05
C GLN A 44 4.30 8.70 19.71
N ASN A 45 4.33 7.50 19.13
CA ASN A 45 3.62 7.19 17.90
C ASN A 45 2.09 7.31 18.08
N GLN A 46 1.56 6.85 19.22
CA GLN A 46 0.14 6.99 19.54
C GLN A 46 -0.28 8.46 19.68
N GLN A 47 0.51 9.28 20.37
CA GLN A 47 0.25 10.71 20.52
C GLN A 47 0.24 11.41 19.16
N GLN A 48 1.24 11.14 18.32
CA GLN A 48 1.31 11.72 16.97
C GLN A 48 0.10 11.32 16.11
N ARG A 49 -0.38 10.07 16.22
CA ARG A 49 -1.61 9.64 15.55
C ARG A 49 -2.85 10.36 16.07
N GLN A 50 -2.97 10.56 17.37
CA GLN A 50 -4.09 11.31 17.96
C GLN A 50 -4.07 12.78 17.54
N GLU A 51 -2.91 13.42 17.49
CA GLU A 51 -2.77 14.80 16.99
C GLU A 51 -3.13 14.93 15.51
N LEU A 52 -2.72 13.97 14.67
CA LEU A 52 -3.15 13.90 13.29
C LEU A 52 -4.67 13.72 13.20
N GLN A 53 -5.27 12.82 13.98
CA GLN A 53 -6.73 12.64 14.00
C GLN A 53 -7.47 13.91 14.45
N ARG A 54 -6.93 14.63 15.43
CA ARG A 54 -7.52 15.88 15.93
C ARG A 54 -7.40 17.02 14.92
N SER A 55 -6.28 17.11 14.21
CA SER A 55 -6.08 18.10 13.15
C SER A 55 -6.86 17.76 11.86
N LEU A 56 -7.13 16.48 11.62
CA LEU A 56 -8.01 15.96 10.56
C LEU A 56 -9.49 15.92 10.97
N THR A 57 -9.88 16.55 12.07
CA THR A 57 -11.30 16.83 12.35
C THR A 57 -11.62 18.21 11.76
N PRO A 58 -11.93 18.34 10.45
CA PRO A 58 -12.53 19.57 9.97
C PRO A 58 -13.84 19.76 10.75
N THR A 59 -13.99 20.91 11.39
CA THR A 59 -15.32 21.47 11.61
C THR A 59 -15.89 21.70 10.22
N LEU A 60 -16.47 20.66 9.63
CA LEU A 60 -17.33 20.81 8.48
C LEU A 60 -18.40 21.81 8.93
N PRO A 61 -18.58 22.94 8.22
CA PRO A 61 -19.81 23.69 8.35
C PRO A 61 -20.92 22.65 8.26
N ALA A 62 -21.87 22.66 9.20
CA ALA A 62 -23.09 21.88 9.08
C ALA A 62 -23.52 21.99 7.61
N PRO A 63 -23.81 20.87 6.92
CA PRO A 63 -24.19 20.93 5.52
C PRO A 63 -25.25 22.01 5.45
N ALA A 64 -24.93 23.11 4.77
CA ALA A 64 -25.97 24.01 4.34
C ALA A 64 -26.88 23.06 3.60
N GLU A 65 -28.04 22.78 4.19
CA GLU A 65 -29.12 22.18 3.46
C GLU A 65 -29.20 23.07 2.24
N SER A 66 -28.71 22.52 1.13
CA SER A 66 -29.07 23.02 -0.16
C SER A 66 -30.56 22.80 -0.13
N ASN A 67 -31.26 23.85 0.31
CA ASN A 67 -32.56 24.20 -0.18
C ASN A 67 -32.34 24.18 -1.68
N ALA A 68 -32.48 22.98 -2.26
CA ALA A 68 -32.65 22.76 -3.66
C ALA A 68 -33.84 23.64 -3.96
N SER A 69 -33.54 24.83 -4.45
CA SER A 69 -34.49 25.87 -4.73
C SER A 69 -35.55 25.21 -5.59
N SER A 70 -36.69 25.04 -4.96
CA SER A 70 -37.93 24.51 -5.48
C SER A 70 -38.33 25.38 -6.67
N GLY A 71 -37.94 24.98 -7.88
CA GLY A 71 -38.16 25.78 -9.07
C GLY A 71 -38.04 24.93 -10.33
N GLY A 72 -38.93 23.96 -10.50
CA GLY A 72 -39.05 23.13 -11.70
C GLY A 72 -40.17 22.10 -11.55
N PRO A 73 -40.68 21.53 -12.65
CA PRO A 73 -41.63 20.42 -12.60
C PRO A 73 -41.01 19.25 -11.83
N CYS A 74 -41.78 18.64 -10.95
CA CYS A 74 -41.38 17.42 -10.24
C CYS A 74 -42.10 16.21 -10.82
N PHE A 75 -41.44 15.06 -10.78
CA PHE A 75 -41.97 13.78 -11.26
C PHE A 75 -42.09 12.81 -10.08
N THR A 76 -43.25 12.16 -9.97
CA THR A 76 -43.45 11.16 -8.91
C THR A 76 -42.75 9.87 -9.29
N ILE A 77 -41.69 9.51 -8.57
CA ILE A 77 -40.90 8.30 -8.86
C ILE A 77 -41.49 7.12 -8.09
N THR A 78 -42.12 6.19 -8.80
CA THR A 78 -42.66 4.95 -8.25
C THR A 78 -41.64 3.83 -8.25
N THR A 79 -40.83 3.76 -9.31
CA THR A 79 -39.81 2.72 -9.51
C THR A 79 -38.47 3.36 -9.80
N LEU A 80 -37.41 2.87 -9.15
CA LEU A 80 -36.04 3.29 -9.40
C LEU A 80 -35.20 2.06 -9.77
N ARG A 81 -34.57 2.10 -10.94
CA ARG A 81 -33.68 1.04 -11.43
C ARG A 81 -32.26 1.57 -11.55
N LEU A 82 -31.31 0.85 -10.95
CA LEU A 82 -29.88 1.06 -11.14
C LEU A 82 -29.36 -0.01 -12.11
N GLU A 83 -28.93 0.42 -13.29
CA GLU A 83 -28.31 -0.43 -14.30
C GLU A 83 -26.78 -0.34 -14.19
N GLY A 84 -26.04 -1.42 -14.49
CA GLY A 84 -24.57 -1.42 -14.45
C GLY A 84 -23.94 -1.32 -13.06
N ALA A 85 -24.72 -1.53 -11.99
CA ALA A 85 -24.29 -1.48 -10.59
C ALA A 85 -24.13 -2.89 -9.99
N ASP A 86 -23.34 -3.73 -10.65
CA ASP A 86 -23.17 -5.16 -10.32
C ASP A 86 -22.44 -5.34 -8.98
N HIS A 87 -21.51 -4.44 -8.64
CA HIS A 87 -20.73 -4.47 -7.40
C HIS A 87 -21.35 -3.63 -6.27
N LEU A 88 -22.52 -3.02 -6.50
CA LEU A 88 -23.30 -2.34 -5.47
C LEU A 88 -24.19 -3.37 -4.73
N PRO A 89 -23.91 -3.69 -3.44
CA PRO A 89 -24.70 -4.66 -2.69
C PRO A 89 -26.17 -4.23 -2.57
N ALA A 90 -27.09 -5.19 -2.56
CA ALA A 90 -28.52 -4.92 -2.49
C ALA A 90 -28.93 -4.05 -1.29
N GLY A 91 -28.32 -4.27 -0.11
CA GLY A 91 -28.57 -3.46 1.08
C GLY A 91 -28.16 -1.99 0.90
N ALA A 92 -26.96 -1.74 0.34
CA ALA A 92 -26.50 -0.40 0.03
C ALA A 92 -27.36 0.28 -1.05
N ARG A 93 -27.77 -0.48 -2.07
CA ARG A 93 -28.70 0.01 -3.10
C ARG A 93 -30.01 0.48 -2.48
N GLN A 94 -30.58 -0.31 -1.57
CA GLN A 94 -31.81 0.06 -0.88
C GLN A 94 -31.62 1.29 0.00
N GLU A 95 -30.56 1.35 0.81
CA GLU A 95 -30.23 2.49 1.66
C GLU A 95 -30.13 3.81 0.88
N LEU A 96 -29.48 3.79 -0.29
CA LEU A 96 -29.31 4.96 -1.14
C LEU A 96 -30.61 5.42 -1.82
N THR A 97 -31.52 4.49 -2.13
CA THR A 97 -32.67 4.74 -3.03
C THR A 97 -34.01 4.86 -2.30
N GLN A 98 -34.17 4.24 -1.13
CA GLN A 98 -35.45 4.16 -0.43
C GLN A 98 -36.05 5.52 -0.10
N ALA A 99 -35.22 6.51 0.26
CA ALA A 99 -35.68 7.88 0.58
C ALA A 99 -36.24 8.66 -0.62
N TYR A 100 -36.08 8.13 -1.84
CA TYR A 100 -36.44 8.75 -3.11
C TYR A 100 -37.65 8.06 -3.80
N LEU A 101 -38.05 6.88 -3.33
CA LEU A 101 -39.22 6.16 -3.84
C LEU A 101 -40.53 6.78 -3.32
N GLN A 102 -41.57 6.74 -4.15
CA GLN A 102 -42.92 7.24 -3.86
C GLN A 102 -42.95 8.74 -3.49
N ARG A 103 -42.03 9.53 -4.06
CA ARG A 103 -41.92 10.98 -3.83
C ARG A 103 -41.87 11.74 -5.14
N CYS A 104 -42.33 12.99 -5.11
CA CYS A 104 -42.14 13.91 -6.22
C CYS A 104 -40.72 14.46 -6.19
N LEU A 105 -39.91 14.11 -7.18
CA LEU A 105 -38.53 14.56 -7.30
C LEU A 105 -38.39 15.57 -8.44
N ASN A 106 -37.72 16.69 -8.16
CA ASN A 106 -37.26 17.59 -9.21
C ASN A 106 -35.87 17.17 -9.74
N LEU A 107 -35.42 17.78 -10.83
CA LEU A 107 -34.13 17.46 -11.45
C LEU A 107 -32.95 17.63 -10.47
N GLY A 108 -32.98 18.65 -9.62
CA GLY A 108 -31.94 18.88 -8.60
C GLY A 108 -31.84 17.73 -7.60
N GLN A 109 -32.97 17.22 -7.11
CA GLN A 109 -33.03 16.08 -6.20
C GLN A 109 -32.57 14.78 -6.86
N ILE A 110 -32.89 14.58 -8.15
CA ILE A 110 -32.38 13.44 -8.93
C ILE A 110 -30.86 13.56 -9.08
N GLN A 111 -30.33 14.75 -9.36
CA GLN A 111 -28.89 14.98 -9.44
C GLN A 111 -28.18 14.73 -8.10
N THR A 112 -28.80 15.12 -6.98
CA THR A 112 -28.29 14.78 -5.64
C THR A 112 -28.25 13.26 -5.42
N LEU A 113 -29.26 12.51 -5.87
CA LEU A 113 -29.24 11.06 -5.80
C LEU A 113 -28.11 10.45 -6.66
N VAL A 114 -27.92 10.94 -7.89
CA VAL A 114 -26.81 10.54 -8.77
C VAL A 114 -25.45 10.79 -8.11
N GLN A 115 -25.28 11.95 -7.47
CA GLN A 115 -24.07 12.28 -6.70
C GLN A 115 -23.89 11.34 -5.52
N LYS A 116 -24.93 11.10 -4.70
CA LYS A 116 -24.86 10.17 -3.57
C LYS A 116 -24.45 8.75 -3.98
N ILE A 117 -24.97 8.25 -5.10
CA ILE A 117 -24.57 6.93 -5.62
C ILE A 117 -23.10 6.96 -6.04
N SER A 118 -22.65 8.02 -6.72
CA SER A 118 -21.24 8.17 -7.12
C SER A 118 -20.32 8.28 -5.90
N ASP A 119 -20.71 9.04 -4.88
CA ASP A 119 -19.96 9.22 -3.63
C ASP A 119 -19.87 7.92 -2.83
N TRP A 120 -20.89 7.06 -2.91
CA TRP A 120 -20.85 5.72 -2.32
C TRP A 120 -19.69 4.88 -2.90
N TYR A 121 -19.46 4.97 -4.21
CA TYR A 121 -18.33 4.30 -4.88
C TYR A 121 -17.00 4.95 -4.51
N ILE A 122 -16.91 6.28 -4.60
CA ILE A 122 -15.69 7.04 -4.33
C ILE A 122 -15.20 6.82 -2.89
N SER A 123 -16.10 6.89 -1.90
CA SER A 123 -15.77 6.68 -0.47
C SER A 123 -15.23 5.27 -0.17
N ARG A 124 -15.45 4.30 -1.06
CA ARG A 124 -14.94 2.92 -0.96
C ARG A 124 -13.69 2.67 -1.81
N GLY A 125 -13.18 3.69 -2.49
CA GLY A 125 -11.96 3.64 -3.30
C GLY A 125 -12.21 3.44 -4.80
N TYR A 126 -13.45 3.31 -5.25
CA TYR A 126 -13.78 3.13 -6.68
C TYR A 126 -13.85 4.49 -7.40
N ILE A 127 -12.72 5.19 -7.47
CA ILE A 127 -12.62 6.58 -7.93
C ILE A 127 -12.95 6.79 -9.41
N THR A 128 -12.91 5.72 -10.23
CA THR A 128 -13.25 5.75 -11.66
C THR A 128 -14.69 5.29 -11.94
N SER A 129 -15.47 4.96 -10.89
CA SER A 129 -16.86 4.52 -11.02
C SER A 129 -17.83 5.66 -10.72
N ARG A 130 -18.84 5.87 -11.59
CA ARG A 130 -19.78 6.98 -11.47
C ARG A 130 -21.19 6.62 -11.95
N ALA A 131 -22.20 7.19 -11.30
CA ALA A 131 -23.57 7.13 -11.76
C ALA A 131 -23.88 8.31 -12.69
N PHE A 132 -24.83 8.11 -13.60
CA PHE A 132 -25.31 9.13 -14.51
C PHE A 132 -26.79 8.97 -14.82
N LEU A 133 -27.42 10.10 -15.10
CA LEU A 133 -28.80 10.18 -15.56
C LEU A 133 -28.80 10.23 -17.10
N THR A 134 -29.37 9.21 -17.74
CA THR A 134 -29.59 9.22 -19.19
C THR A 134 -30.89 9.92 -19.54
N GLU A 135 -30.99 10.42 -20.77
CA GLU A 135 -32.23 10.96 -21.31
C GLU A 135 -33.34 9.89 -21.27
N GLN A 136 -34.48 10.23 -20.67
CA GLN A 136 -35.60 9.32 -20.46
C GLN A 136 -36.89 10.10 -20.17
N ASP A 137 -38.03 9.46 -20.41
CA ASP A 137 -39.34 9.97 -20.01
C ASP A 137 -39.71 9.49 -18.60
N LEU A 138 -39.91 10.45 -17.67
CA LEU A 138 -40.29 10.20 -16.29
C LEU A 138 -41.81 10.23 -16.06
N SER A 139 -42.62 10.41 -17.11
CA SER A 139 -44.10 10.48 -17.02
C SER A 139 -44.73 9.24 -16.38
N ARG A 140 -44.10 8.07 -16.55
CA ARG A 140 -44.54 6.78 -15.99
C ARG A 140 -44.04 6.53 -14.57
N GLY A 141 -43.25 7.44 -14.00
CA GLY A 141 -42.66 7.32 -12.67
C GLY A 141 -41.53 6.30 -12.55
N GLU A 142 -40.96 5.83 -13.67
CA GLU A 142 -39.78 4.96 -13.69
C GLU A 142 -38.51 5.79 -13.89
N LEU A 143 -37.65 5.85 -12.87
CA LEU A 143 -36.33 6.49 -12.94
C LEU A 143 -35.26 5.42 -13.16
N ARG A 144 -34.56 5.48 -14.28
CA ARG A 144 -33.40 4.64 -14.60
C ARG A 144 -32.12 5.46 -14.43
N LEU A 145 -31.22 4.99 -13.57
CA LEU A 145 -29.88 5.53 -13.44
C LEU A 145 -28.88 4.48 -13.88
N LEU A 146 -27.94 4.87 -14.73
CA LEU A 146 -26.89 3.98 -15.20
C LEU A 146 -25.62 4.24 -14.37
N VAL A 147 -24.96 3.18 -13.95
CA VAL A 147 -23.68 3.22 -13.26
C VAL A 147 -22.62 2.69 -14.20
N LEU A 148 -21.60 3.51 -14.46
CA LEU A 148 -20.40 3.07 -15.15
C LEU A 148 -19.38 2.67 -14.10
N GLU A 149 -19.24 1.38 -13.90
CA GLU A 149 -18.24 0.76 -13.05
C GLU A 149 -16.87 0.75 -13.75
N GLY A 150 -15.94 1.55 -13.23
CA GLY A 150 -14.61 1.75 -13.81
C GLY A 150 -13.69 0.56 -13.55
N LYS A 151 -13.14 -0.03 -14.61
CA LYS A 151 -12.27 -1.22 -14.58
C LYS A 151 -10.82 -0.88 -14.89
N LEU A 152 -9.91 -1.67 -14.34
CA LEU A 152 -8.49 -1.57 -14.63
C LEU A 152 -8.17 -2.32 -15.92
N GLU A 153 -7.64 -1.64 -16.93
CA GLU A 153 -7.17 -2.28 -18.17
C GLU A 153 -5.81 -2.94 -17.96
N LYS A 154 -4.83 -2.14 -17.51
CA LYS A 154 -3.45 -2.57 -17.28
C LYS A 154 -2.73 -1.57 -16.38
N ILE A 155 -1.59 -2.02 -15.85
CA ILE A 155 -0.66 -1.21 -15.08
C ILE A 155 0.64 -1.17 -15.86
N LEU A 156 1.19 0.03 -16.05
CA LEU A 156 2.45 0.27 -16.75
C LEU A 156 3.47 0.79 -15.76
N LEU A 157 4.73 0.35 -15.89
CA LEU A 157 5.87 0.93 -15.18
C LEU A 157 7.03 1.03 -16.15
N GLU A 158 7.52 2.24 -16.38
CA GLU A 158 8.54 2.50 -17.39
C GLU A 158 9.81 1.65 -17.14
N GLN A 159 10.29 0.99 -18.20
CA GLN A 159 11.59 0.30 -18.27
C GLN A 159 11.81 -0.80 -17.20
N ARG A 160 10.75 -1.46 -16.70
CA ARG A 160 10.85 -2.53 -15.68
C ARG A 160 10.16 -3.82 -16.12
N ASP A 161 10.66 -4.94 -15.59
CA ASP A 161 10.14 -6.29 -15.86
C ASP A 161 8.69 -6.50 -15.38
N ASP A 162 7.88 -7.12 -16.24
CA ASP A 162 6.50 -7.53 -15.98
C ASP A 162 6.31 -8.37 -14.70
N ARG A 163 7.37 -9.04 -14.23
CA ARG A 163 7.32 -9.94 -13.06
C ARG A 163 7.08 -9.17 -11.76
N MET A 164 7.76 -8.05 -11.57
CA MET A 164 7.61 -7.23 -10.36
C MET A 164 6.18 -6.67 -10.27
N LEU A 165 5.63 -6.20 -11.41
CA LEU A 165 4.26 -5.70 -11.47
C LEU A 165 3.23 -6.79 -11.16
N LYS A 166 3.40 -8.01 -11.69
CA LYS A 166 2.54 -9.15 -11.36
C LYS A 166 2.57 -9.49 -9.87
N MET A 167 3.72 -9.36 -9.22
CA MET A 167 3.86 -9.58 -7.79
C MET A 167 3.27 -8.45 -6.94
N ALA A 168 3.39 -7.20 -7.38
CA ALA A 168 2.87 -6.04 -6.66
C ALA A 168 1.34 -5.91 -6.79
N PHE A 169 0.79 -6.29 -7.95
CA PHE A 169 -0.61 -6.11 -8.32
C PHE A 169 -1.27 -7.42 -8.77
N PRO A 170 -1.40 -8.42 -7.87
CA PRO A 170 -1.93 -9.73 -8.25
C PRO A 170 -3.40 -9.64 -8.63
N GLY A 171 -3.75 -10.09 -9.84
CA GLY A 171 -5.14 -10.28 -10.27
C GLY A 171 -5.97 -9.00 -10.38
N LEU A 172 -5.36 -7.80 -10.47
CA LEU A 172 -6.14 -6.56 -10.56
C LEU A 172 -6.64 -6.25 -11.99
N GLN A 173 -5.93 -6.70 -13.02
CA GLN A 173 -6.28 -6.40 -14.42
C GLN A 173 -7.64 -7.02 -14.79
N GLY A 174 -8.50 -6.23 -15.41
CA GLY A 174 -9.87 -6.59 -15.79
C GLY A 174 -10.92 -6.41 -14.68
N ASN A 175 -10.49 -6.23 -13.44
CA ASN A 175 -11.38 -6.03 -12.29
C ASN A 175 -11.71 -4.55 -12.06
N LEU A 176 -12.66 -4.31 -11.16
CA LEU A 176 -13.05 -2.97 -10.75
C LEU A 176 -11.85 -2.24 -10.15
N LEU A 177 -11.55 -1.04 -10.66
CA LEU A 177 -10.39 -0.29 -10.18
C LEU A 177 -10.70 0.27 -8.79
N ASN A 178 -9.95 -0.19 -7.79
CA ASN A 178 -9.97 0.37 -6.45
C ASN A 178 -8.62 1.02 -6.14
N LEU A 179 -8.64 2.29 -5.73
CA LEU A 179 -7.44 3.05 -5.39
C LEU A 179 -6.62 2.37 -4.27
N ARG A 180 -7.28 1.75 -3.29
CA ARG A 180 -6.59 1.09 -2.15
C ARG A 180 -5.72 -0.07 -2.61
N ASP A 181 -6.20 -0.85 -3.58
CA ASP A 181 -5.45 -1.98 -4.13
C ASP A 181 -4.20 -1.49 -4.87
N ILE A 182 -4.31 -0.34 -5.56
CA ILE A 182 -3.18 0.29 -6.22
C ILE A 182 -2.19 0.87 -5.20
N GLU A 183 -2.67 1.55 -4.16
CA GLU A 183 -1.84 2.08 -3.07
C GLU A 183 -1.05 0.96 -2.36
N GLN A 184 -1.71 -0.17 -2.08
CA GLN A 184 -1.05 -1.35 -1.50
C GLN A 184 0.05 -1.90 -2.40
N GLY A 185 -0.20 -2.05 -3.70
CA GLY A 185 0.83 -2.49 -4.64
C GLY A 185 1.96 -1.48 -4.80
N MET A 186 1.67 -0.18 -4.74
CA MET A 186 2.69 0.87 -4.72
C MET A 186 3.54 0.85 -3.45
N GLU A 187 2.96 0.57 -2.28
CA GLU A 187 3.70 0.40 -1.03
C GLU A 187 4.74 -0.73 -1.17
N GLN A 188 4.38 -1.82 -1.85
CA GLN A 188 5.31 -2.92 -2.13
C GLN A 188 6.52 -2.49 -2.95
N ILE A 189 6.31 -1.66 -3.96
CA ILE A 189 7.36 -1.16 -4.83
C ILE A 189 8.19 -0.08 -4.09
N ASN A 190 7.54 0.83 -3.38
CA ASN A 190 8.17 1.96 -2.70
C ASN A 190 9.07 1.52 -1.54
N ARG A 191 8.76 0.41 -0.86
CA ARG A 191 9.66 -0.24 0.12
C ARG A 191 11.09 -0.48 -0.40
N LEU A 192 11.23 -0.70 -1.70
CA LEU A 192 12.49 -1.09 -2.35
C LEU A 192 13.24 0.10 -2.95
N ARG A 193 12.71 1.32 -2.78
CA ARG A 193 13.16 2.51 -3.48
C ARG A 193 13.44 3.64 -2.50
N GLN A 194 14.36 4.51 -2.87
CA GLN A 194 14.63 5.75 -2.14
C GLN A 194 13.63 6.84 -2.54
N GLN A 195 13.30 6.92 -3.83
CA GLN A 195 12.32 7.86 -4.34
C GLN A 195 11.02 7.13 -4.66
N PRO A 196 9.88 7.62 -4.14
CA PRO A 196 8.60 6.97 -4.36
C PRO A 196 8.19 7.05 -5.82
N VAL A 197 7.54 5.99 -6.29
CA VAL A 197 6.88 5.91 -7.59
C VAL A 197 5.70 6.87 -7.61
N GLN A 198 5.52 7.54 -8.74
CA GLN A 198 4.38 8.41 -9.00
C GLN A 198 3.30 7.64 -9.76
N ILE A 199 2.04 7.92 -9.45
CA ILE A 199 0.88 7.30 -10.08
C ILE A 199 0.12 8.33 -10.90
N GLU A 200 -0.29 7.91 -12.09
CA GLU A 200 -1.23 8.61 -12.93
C GLU A 200 -2.28 7.63 -13.46
N ILE A 201 -3.56 8.03 -13.41
CA ILE A 201 -4.66 7.22 -13.93
C ILE A 201 -5.12 7.83 -15.25
N LEU A 202 -4.84 7.13 -16.32
CA LEU A 202 -5.13 7.53 -17.69
C LEU A 202 -6.40 6.83 -18.19
N PRO A 203 -7.16 7.43 -19.13
CA PRO A 203 -8.25 6.73 -19.81
C PRO A 203 -7.71 5.53 -20.59
N GLY A 204 -8.44 4.41 -20.55
CA GLY A 204 -8.13 3.20 -21.28
C GLY A 204 -8.61 3.23 -22.72
N SER A 205 -8.39 2.11 -23.42
CA SER A 205 -8.80 1.91 -24.82
C SER A 205 -10.33 1.77 -24.99
N LYS A 206 -11.03 1.38 -23.93
CA LYS A 206 -12.48 1.14 -23.91
C LYS A 206 -13.17 2.08 -22.91
N PRO A 207 -14.43 2.50 -23.18
CA PRO A 207 -15.23 3.23 -22.19
C PRO A 207 -15.34 2.46 -20.87
N GLY A 208 -15.17 3.16 -19.76
CA GLY A 208 -15.17 2.55 -18.42
C GLY A 208 -13.90 1.79 -18.07
N TYR A 209 -12.84 1.84 -18.88
CA TYR A 209 -11.54 1.28 -18.55
C TYR A 209 -10.51 2.38 -18.27
N SER A 210 -9.55 2.10 -17.40
CA SER A 210 -8.44 3.00 -17.07
C SER A 210 -7.11 2.28 -17.06
N VAL A 211 -6.05 2.99 -17.43
CA VAL A 211 -4.66 2.53 -17.38
C VAL A 211 -3.98 3.22 -16.21
N VAL A 212 -3.36 2.46 -15.32
CA VAL A 212 -2.55 3.01 -14.24
C VAL A 212 -1.11 3.11 -14.74
N ASN A 213 -0.63 4.34 -14.94
CA ASN A 213 0.74 4.62 -15.33
C ASN A 213 1.58 4.93 -14.08
N LEU A 214 2.63 4.14 -13.88
CA LEU A 214 3.58 4.32 -12.79
C LEU A 214 4.88 4.88 -13.36
N SER A 215 5.28 6.07 -12.91
CA SER A 215 6.55 6.69 -13.32
C SER A 215 7.54 6.66 -12.17
N ALA A 216 8.79 6.33 -12.49
CA ALA A 216 9.79 6.16 -11.48
C ALA A 216 11.20 6.43 -12.00
N LYS A 217 12.00 7.17 -11.22
CA LYS A 217 13.37 7.53 -11.60
C LYS A 217 14.29 6.29 -11.53
N PRO A 218 15.26 6.14 -12.44
CA PRO A 218 16.26 5.08 -12.31
C PRO A 218 17.05 5.20 -11.00
N GLU A 219 17.23 4.09 -10.29
CA GLU A 219 17.98 4.01 -9.02
C GLU A 219 18.91 2.79 -9.06
N PHE A 220 20.08 2.92 -8.43
CA PHE A 220 20.99 1.79 -8.26
C PHE A 220 20.45 0.84 -7.18
N PRO A 221 20.34 -0.48 -7.45
CA PRO A 221 19.62 -1.40 -6.56
C PRO A 221 20.38 -1.75 -5.27
N LEU A 222 21.66 -1.38 -5.14
CA LEU A 222 22.45 -1.64 -3.94
C LEU A 222 22.64 -0.35 -3.12
N MET A 223 22.51 -0.47 -1.81
CA MET A 223 22.75 0.60 -0.85
C MET A 223 23.75 0.13 0.19
N LEU A 224 24.81 0.90 0.38
CA LEU A 224 25.83 0.69 1.41
C LEU A 224 25.57 1.67 2.57
N GLY A 225 25.48 1.15 3.79
CA GLY A 225 25.48 1.92 5.02
C GLY A 225 26.76 1.64 5.80
N LEU A 226 27.41 2.68 6.30
CA LEU A 226 28.55 2.59 7.21
C LEU A 226 28.29 3.54 8.36
N GLY A 227 28.68 3.17 9.56
CA GLY A 227 28.48 4.00 10.74
C GLY A 227 29.43 3.66 11.87
N PHE A 228 29.49 4.58 12.82
CA PHE A 228 30.30 4.50 14.00
C PHE A 228 29.49 5.04 15.18
N ASP A 229 29.46 4.30 16.27
CA ASP A 229 28.71 4.67 17.47
C ASP A 229 29.43 4.19 18.74
N ASN A 230 28.94 4.62 19.89
CA ASN A 230 29.46 4.25 21.21
C ASN A 230 28.49 3.34 21.98
N SER A 231 27.65 2.57 21.28
CA SER A 231 26.64 1.69 21.88
C SER A 231 27.21 0.38 22.47
N GLY A 232 28.53 0.17 22.35
CA GLY A 232 29.21 -0.98 22.92
C GLY A 232 29.34 -0.90 24.44
N GLN A 233 29.59 -2.05 25.08
CA GLN A 233 29.80 -2.10 26.53
C GLN A 233 31.28 -1.90 26.88
N LYS A 234 31.55 -1.33 28.06
CA LYS A 234 32.92 -1.10 28.56
C LYS A 234 33.76 -2.37 28.62
N SER A 235 33.13 -3.54 28.84
CA SER A 235 33.78 -4.85 28.90
C SER A 235 34.07 -5.47 27.53
N THR A 236 33.46 -4.98 26.45
CA THR A 236 33.54 -5.56 25.10
C THR A 236 33.94 -4.54 24.02
N GLY A 237 34.41 -3.36 24.44
CA GLY A 237 34.70 -2.19 23.62
C GLY A 237 33.47 -1.30 23.42
N THR A 238 33.59 -0.05 23.87
CA THR A 238 32.50 0.95 23.84
C THR A 238 32.24 1.46 22.42
N GLY A 239 33.30 1.71 21.65
CA GLY A 239 33.17 2.11 20.25
C GLY A 239 32.83 0.92 19.34
N GLN A 240 31.91 1.14 18.42
CA GLN A 240 31.43 0.15 17.46
C GLN A 240 31.50 0.72 16.05
N ILE A 241 32.02 -0.07 15.11
CA ILE A 241 31.92 0.18 13.68
C ILE A 241 30.86 -0.75 13.14
N ASN A 242 29.90 -0.18 12.42
CA ASN A 242 28.82 -0.90 11.78
C ASN A 242 28.86 -0.71 10.26
N GLY A 243 28.43 -1.74 9.53
CA GLY A 243 28.32 -1.72 8.09
C GLY A 243 27.16 -2.59 7.63
N SER A 244 26.46 -2.15 6.61
CA SER A 244 25.32 -2.86 6.02
C SER A 244 25.28 -2.73 4.52
N LEU A 245 24.87 -3.79 3.84
CA LEU A 245 24.57 -3.81 2.43
C LEU A 245 23.12 -4.24 2.23
N THR A 246 22.36 -3.41 1.54
CA THR A 246 20.99 -3.70 1.13
C THR A 246 20.93 -3.87 -0.37
N GLY A 247 20.29 -4.93 -0.85
CA GLY A 247 19.98 -5.15 -2.26
C GLY A 247 18.48 -5.20 -2.50
N ASN A 248 18.00 -4.29 -3.34
CA ASN A 248 16.59 -4.09 -3.63
C ASN A 248 16.25 -4.62 -5.03
N ASN A 249 15.19 -5.43 -5.11
CA ASN A 249 14.65 -6.03 -6.33
C ASN A 249 15.71 -6.76 -7.18
N LEU A 250 16.63 -7.49 -6.54
CA LEU A 250 17.73 -8.16 -7.24
C LEU A 250 17.26 -9.27 -8.17
N LEU A 251 16.13 -9.92 -7.84
CA LEU A 251 15.54 -11.00 -8.63
C LEU A 251 14.35 -10.53 -9.49
N GLY A 252 14.01 -9.24 -9.46
CA GLY A 252 12.88 -8.68 -10.23
C GLY A 252 11.50 -9.09 -9.72
N VAL A 253 11.39 -9.59 -8.48
CA VAL A 253 10.13 -10.09 -7.87
C VAL A 253 9.76 -9.33 -6.59
N ALA A 254 10.15 -8.06 -6.51
CA ALA A 254 9.96 -7.21 -5.35
C ALA A 254 10.60 -7.78 -4.06
N ASP A 255 11.81 -8.34 -4.19
CA ASP A 255 12.60 -8.91 -3.10
C ASP A 255 13.58 -7.89 -2.48
N GLN A 256 13.80 -7.98 -1.16
CA GLN A 256 14.84 -7.22 -0.46
C GLN A 256 15.81 -8.15 0.26
N TRP A 257 17.09 -7.89 0.09
CA TRP A 257 18.19 -8.59 0.76
C TRP A 257 18.93 -7.60 1.65
N PHE A 258 19.20 -8.00 2.88
CA PHE A 258 19.92 -7.17 3.84
C PHE A 258 20.98 -8.00 4.53
N VAL A 259 22.21 -7.50 4.54
CA VAL A 259 23.33 -8.07 5.30
C VAL A 259 23.96 -6.96 6.11
N SER A 260 24.18 -7.19 7.40
CA SER A 260 24.91 -6.25 8.26
C SER A 260 25.94 -6.94 9.13
N GLY A 261 26.99 -6.18 9.46
CA GLY A 261 28.04 -6.58 10.36
C GLY A 261 28.41 -5.42 11.28
N ALA A 262 28.71 -5.73 12.53
CA ALA A 262 29.25 -4.77 13.49
C ALA A 262 30.42 -5.38 14.26
N ARG A 263 31.43 -4.57 14.54
CA ARG A 263 32.58 -4.96 15.36
C ARG A 263 33.03 -3.83 16.26
N SER A 264 33.59 -4.16 17.42
CA SER A 264 34.26 -3.17 18.27
C SER A 264 35.37 -2.44 17.49
N SER A 265 35.45 -1.12 17.67
CA SER A 265 36.47 -0.26 17.04
C SER A 265 37.87 -0.43 17.61
N ASP A 266 37.97 -1.00 18.81
CA ASP A 266 39.23 -1.05 19.57
C ASP A 266 40.13 -2.21 19.09
N PHE A 267 39.56 -3.11 18.26
CA PHE A 267 40.20 -4.28 17.64
C PHE A 267 41.01 -5.16 18.61
N ALA A 268 40.70 -5.08 19.90
CA ALA A 268 41.33 -5.84 20.96
C ALA A 268 41.07 -7.35 20.78
N LYS A 269 42.03 -8.18 21.20
CA LYS A 269 41.94 -9.65 21.09
C LYS A 269 41.24 -10.29 22.28
N ASP A 270 41.25 -9.62 23.42
CA ASP A 270 40.79 -10.04 24.74
C ASP A 270 39.34 -9.60 25.04
N HIS A 271 38.85 -8.54 24.40
CA HIS A 271 37.46 -8.10 24.47
C HIS A 271 36.97 -7.62 23.09
N ASN A 272 36.23 -8.48 22.38
CA ASN A 272 35.79 -8.21 21.01
C ASN A 272 34.35 -8.66 20.79
N ALA A 273 33.42 -7.71 20.67
CA ALA A 273 32.07 -8.00 20.21
C ALA A 273 32.01 -7.99 18.67
N ARG A 274 31.52 -9.07 18.07
CA ARG A 274 31.23 -9.19 16.63
C ARG A 274 29.81 -9.66 16.43
N ARG A 275 29.07 -9.03 15.53
CA ARG A 275 27.72 -9.43 15.14
C ARG A 275 27.59 -9.41 13.63
N CYS A 276 26.95 -10.43 13.07
CA CYS A 276 26.56 -10.50 11.67
C CYS A 276 25.10 -10.94 11.59
N ALA A 277 24.32 -10.31 10.71
CA ALA A 277 22.93 -10.66 10.47
C ALA A 277 22.63 -10.61 8.97
N GLY A 278 21.78 -11.53 8.51
CA GLY A 278 21.28 -11.57 7.13
C GLY A 278 19.78 -11.81 7.11
N ARG A 279 19.04 -11.08 6.27
CA ARG A 279 17.59 -11.27 6.09
C ARG A 279 17.22 -11.14 4.63
N ARG A 280 16.32 -12.02 4.18
CA ARG A 280 15.59 -11.89 2.92
C ARG A 280 14.14 -11.58 3.23
N GLN A 281 13.58 -10.57 2.59
CA GLN A 281 12.15 -10.26 2.66
C GLN A 281 11.53 -10.41 1.28
N PRO A 282 10.58 -11.35 1.10
CA PRO A 282 9.85 -11.48 -0.16
C PRO A 282 8.79 -10.36 -0.31
N ALA A 283 8.08 -10.38 -1.44
CA ALA A 283 6.87 -9.59 -1.65
C ALA A 283 5.86 -9.85 -0.52
N LEU A 284 5.20 -8.81 0.01
CA LEU A 284 4.36 -8.91 1.21
C LEU A 284 3.15 -9.85 0.99
N TRP A 285 2.67 -9.99 -0.25
CA TRP A 285 1.62 -10.93 -0.62
C TRP A 285 2.01 -12.40 -0.39
N LEU A 286 3.29 -12.76 -0.50
CA LEU A 286 3.77 -14.11 -0.19
C LEU A 286 3.70 -14.43 1.31
N LEU A 287 3.66 -13.42 2.17
CA LEU A 287 3.46 -13.61 3.61
C LEU A 287 1.97 -13.72 3.97
N ALA A 288 1.09 -13.06 3.21
CA ALA A 288 -0.36 -13.14 3.38
C ALA A 288 -0.96 -14.41 2.78
N ALA A 289 -0.37 -14.93 1.70
CA ALA A 289 -0.80 -16.15 1.01
C ALA A 289 -0.21 -17.43 1.64
N GLY A 290 0.05 -17.43 2.96
CA GLY A 290 0.64 -18.54 3.71
C GLY A 290 -0.02 -19.89 3.41
N LEU A 291 0.61 -20.60 2.49
CA LEU A 291 0.54 -22.02 2.15
C LEU A 291 1.99 -22.48 2.04
#